data_AF-A0A7H5F448-F1
#
_entry.id   AF-A0A7H5F448-F1
#
_cell.length_a   1.000
_cell.length_b   1.000
_cell.length_c   1.000
_cell.angle_alpha   90.00
_cell.angle_beta   90.00
_cell.angle_gamma   90.00
#
_symmetry.space_group_name_H-M   'P 1'
#
loop_
_entity.id
_entity.type
_entity.pdbx_description
1 polymer ?
#
loop_
_entity_poly.entity_id
_entity_poly.type
_entity_poly.pdbx_seq_one_letter_code
_entity_poly.pdbx_strand_id
1 'polypeptide(L)'
;MDLTEGKDRFIEAWGALGSSWGVTRTMAQIHALLLVSNTPKSSDDVMEELQISRGNVNTNMRMLVDWGLAHKKLIPGERKEYFVAEKDMSKVVKSIIIARKKRELEPMLRLLDELTGIEGNDEDAKEFRSVVKDLKLYSYKADSALDALIKVDSNWFFSTFLSMIK
;
A
#
# COMPACT_ATOMS: atom_id res chain seq x y z
N MET A 1 -18.35 -22.11 11.11
CA MET A 1 -17.74 -20.78 11.09
C MET A 1 -18.68 -19.77 11.70
N ASP A 2 -18.37 -19.38 12.93
CA ASP A 2 -18.99 -18.22 13.58
C ASP A 2 -18.24 -16.93 13.19
N LEU A 3 -18.67 -15.79 13.74
CA LEU A 3 -18.08 -14.49 13.43
C LEU A 3 -16.61 -14.39 13.86
N THR A 4 -16.24 -14.99 14.99
CA THR A 4 -14.87 -14.95 15.52
C THR A 4 -13.95 -15.72 14.60
N GLU A 5 -14.31 -16.97 14.27
CA GLU A 5 -13.57 -17.81 13.34
C GLU A 5 -13.45 -17.16 11.95
N GLY A 6 -14.50 -16.46 11.50
CA GLY A 6 -14.48 -15.70 10.25
C GLY A 6 -13.51 -14.52 10.26
N LYS A 7 -13.40 -13.77 11.37
CA LYS A 7 -12.45 -12.67 11.52
C LYS A 7 -11.01 -13.15 11.56
N ASP A 8 -10.74 -14.21 12.30
CA ASP A 8 -9.39 -14.77 12.42
C ASP A 8 -8.89 -15.25 11.04
N ARG A 9 -9.74 -15.99 10.32
CA ARG A 9 -9.44 -16.43 8.96
C ARG A 9 -9.22 -15.26 8.00
N PHE A 10 -9.99 -14.17 8.13
CA PHE A 10 -9.77 -12.96 7.34
C PHE A 10 -8.41 -12.32 7.65
N ILE A 11 -8.06 -12.15 8.93
CA ILE A 11 -6.78 -11.56 9.36
C ILE A 11 -5.60 -12.38 8.83
N GLU A 12 -5.66 -13.71 8.94
CA GLU A 12 -4.63 -14.60 8.42
C GLU A 12 -4.48 -14.53 6.91
N ALA A 13 -5.60 -14.65 6.17
CA ALA A 13 -5.60 -14.61 4.72
C ALA A 13 -5.13 -13.26 4.19
N TRP A 14 -5.56 -12.17 4.81
CA TRP A 14 -5.14 -10.82 4.45
C TRP A 14 -3.66 -10.58 4.75
N GLY A 15 -3.16 -11.11 5.88
CA GLY A 15 -1.73 -11.10 6.20
C GLY A 15 -0.88 -11.82 5.15
N ALA A 16 -1.33 -13.00 4.71
CA ALA A 16 -0.66 -13.75 3.65
C ALA A 16 -0.69 -13.01 2.31
N LEU A 17 -1.85 -12.46 1.93
CA LEU A 17 -2.01 -11.68 0.70
C LEU A 17 -1.09 -10.45 0.70
N GLY A 18 -1.06 -9.68 1.79
CA GLY A 18 -0.19 -8.52 1.90
C GLY A 18 1.29 -8.84 1.66
N SER A 19 1.74 -10.01 2.15
CA SER A 19 3.11 -10.49 1.96
C SER A 19 3.45 -10.76 0.50
N SER A 20 2.52 -11.35 -0.25
CA SER A 20 2.68 -11.57 -1.70
C SER A 20 2.74 -10.27 -2.51
N TRP A 21 2.28 -9.15 -1.95
CA TRP A 21 2.22 -7.84 -2.60
C TRP A 21 3.26 -6.85 -2.02
N GLY A 22 4.29 -7.35 -1.33
CA GLY A 22 5.42 -6.56 -0.85
C GLY A 22 5.15 -5.72 0.41
N VAL A 23 4.08 -6.03 1.14
CA VAL A 23 3.78 -5.45 2.48
C VAL A 23 4.12 -6.48 3.54
N THR A 24 4.64 -6.05 4.69
CA THR A 24 4.95 -7.02 5.77
C THR A 24 3.67 -7.70 6.26
N ARG A 25 3.77 -9.00 6.57
CA ARG A 25 2.65 -9.80 7.10
C ARG A 25 1.97 -9.11 8.28
N THR A 26 2.77 -8.59 9.21
CA THR A 26 2.27 -7.95 10.43
C THR A 26 1.54 -6.64 10.14
N MET A 27 2.03 -5.80 9.23
CA MET A 27 1.31 -4.58 8.82
C MET A 27 -0.06 -4.92 8.24
N ALA A 28 -0.11 -5.94 7.38
CA ALA A 28 -1.35 -6.40 6.77
C ALA A 28 -2.32 -6.99 7.80
N GLN A 29 -1.84 -7.79 8.77
CA GLN A 29 -2.68 -8.33 9.85
C GLN A 29 -3.26 -7.23 10.75
N ILE A 30 -2.46 -6.23 11.12
CA ILE A 30 -2.94 -5.07 11.90
C ILE A 30 -4.00 -4.30 11.10
N HIS A 31 -3.77 -4.06 9.80
CA HIS A 31 -4.76 -3.42 8.95
C HIS A 31 -6.06 -4.23 8.87
N ALA A 32 -5.96 -5.55 8.68
CA ALA A 32 -7.11 -6.45 8.63
C ALA A 32 -7.93 -6.40 9.93
N LEU A 33 -7.25 -6.45 11.08
CA LEU A 33 -7.88 -6.31 12.39
C LEU A 33 -8.66 -4.99 12.50
N LEU A 34 -8.02 -3.87 12.14
CA LEU A 34 -8.68 -2.56 12.15
C LEU A 34 -9.85 -2.47 11.14
N LEU A 35 -9.77 -3.15 10.00
CA LEU A 35 -10.83 -3.23 8.98
C LEU A 35 -12.06 -3.99 9.45
N VAL A 36 -11.91 -5.03 10.29
CA VAL A 36 -13.06 -5.80 10.82
C VAL A 36 -13.47 -5.40 12.24
N SER A 37 -12.77 -4.42 12.82
CA SER A 37 -13.13 -3.80 14.10
C SER A 37 -14.23 -2.76 13.90
N ASN A 38 -15.23 -2.80 14.79
CA ASN A 38 -16.32 -1.84 14.88
C ASN A 38 -16.01 -0.66 15.82
N THR A 39 -15.04 -0.83 16.73
CA THR A 39 -14.56 0.20 17.63
C THR A 39 -13.10 0.57 17.31
N PRO A 40 -12.67 1.80 17.61
CA PRO A 40 -11.26 2.16 17.56
C PRO A 40 -10.43 1.23 18.46
N LYS A 41 -9.22 0.89 18.02
CA LYS A 41 -8.29 0.02 18.77
C LYS A 41 -7.07 0.80 19.23
N SER A 42 -6.67 0.58 20.48
CA SER A 42 -5.40 1.05 21.02
C SER A 42 -4.25 0.14 20.63
N SER A 43 -3.00 0.56 20.82
CA SER A 43 -1.85 -0.34 20.64
C SER A 43 -1.90 -1.55 21.58
N ASP A 44 -2.47 -1.41 22.77
CA ASP A 44 -2.60 -2.52 23.73
C ASP A 44 -3.58 -3.58 23.19
N ASP A 45 -4.72 -3.14 22.65
CA ASP A 45 -5.74 -4.03 22.10
C ASP A 45 -5.17 -4.84 20.93
N VAL A 46 -4.41 -4.19 20.04
CA VAL A 46 -3.77 -4.87 18.90
C VAL A 46 -2.71 -5.88 19.37
N MET A 47 -1.94 -5.56 20.42
CA MET A 47 -0.98 -6.51 20.99
C MET A 47 -1.68 -7.75 21.54
N GLU A 48 -2.80 -7.55 22.25
CA GLU A 48 -3.57 -8.65 22.85
C GLU A 48 -4.24 -9.50 21.77
N GLU A 49 -4.82 -8.91 20.74
CA GLU A 49 -5.53 -9.66 19.70
C GLU A 49 -4.59 -10.38 18.72
N LEU A 50 -3.43 -9.79 18.39
CA LEU A 50 -2.50 -10.37 17.42
C LEU A 50 -1.27 -11.03 18.04
N GLN A 51 -1.13 -10.99 19.36
CA GLN A 51 0.00 -11.59 20.11
C GLN A 51 1.38 -11.13 19.59
N ILE A 52 1.52 -9.83 19.32
CA ILE A 52 2.75 -9.20 18.81
C ILE A 52 3.27 -8.13 19.78
N SER A 53 4.57 -7.83 19.71
CA SER A 53 5.21 -6.89 20.63
C SER A 53 4.77 -5.44 20.42
N ARG A 54 4.80 -4.63 21.48
CA ARG A 54 4.49 -3.19 21.43
C ARG A 54 5.28 -2.42 20.37
N GLY A 55 6.59 -2.69 20.27
CA GLY A 55 7.46 -2.05 19.29
C GLY A 55 7.06 -2.39 17.86
N ASN A 56 6.64 -3.64 17.62
CA ASN A 56 6.13 -4.09 16.33
C ASN A 56 4.79 -3.40 15.99
N VAL A 57 3.84 -3.35 16.95
CA VAL A 57 2.56 -2.63 16.79
C VAL A 57 2.80 -1.17 16.45
N ASN A 58 3.57 -0.45 17.26
CA ASN A 58 3.78 0.99 17.09
C ASN A 58 4.44 1.33 15.75
N THR A 59 5.40 0.51 15.30
CA THR A 59 6.06 0.70 14.00
C THR A 59 5.06 0.54 12.85
N ASN A 60 4.28 -0.53 12.85
CA ASN A 60 3.34 -0.81 11.78
C ASN A 60 2.11 0.12 11.81
N MET A 61 1.64 0.52 12.98
CA MET A 61 0.57 1.52 13.11
C MET A 61 0.99 2.86 12.55
N ARG A 62 2.23 3.30 12.81
CA ARG A 62 2.78 4.51 12.18
C ARG A 62 2.82 4.36 10.66
N MET A 63 3.31 3.24 10.14
CA MET A 63 3.34 2.99 8.70
C MET A 63 1.94 2.99 8.07
N LEU A 64 0.94 2.41 8.75
CA LEU A 64 -0.45 2.43 8.28
C LEU A 64 -1.01 3.85 8.24
N VAL A 65 -0.70 4.68 9.24
CA VAL A 65 -1.07 6.09 9.24
C VAL A 65 -0.36 6.86 8.13
N ASP A 66 0.94 6.65 7.96
CA ASP A 66 1.74 7.31 6.93
C ASP A 66 1.26 6.97 5.51
N TRP A 67 0.74 5.75 5.30
CA TRP A 67 0.16 5.35 4.01
C TRP A 67 -1.31 5.77 3.87
N GLY A 68 -1.92 6.33 4.93
CA GLY A 68 -3.35 6.69 4.94
C GLY A 68 -4.29 5.48 4.99
N LEU A 69 -3.79 4.31 5.42
CA LEU A 69 -4.57 3.09 5.62
C LEU A 69 -5.21 3.02 7.01
N ALA A 70 -4.72 3.82 7.95
CA ALA A 70 -5.32 4.01 9.26
C ALA A 70 -5.27 5.48 9.68
N HIS A 71 -6.12 5.85 10.62
CA HIS A 71 -6.22 7.20 11.15
C HIS A 71 -6.28 7.16 12.68
N LYS A 72 -5.65 8.16 13.31
CA LYS A 72 -5.78 8.36 14.75
C LYS A 72 -7.19 8.85 15.09
N LYS A 73 -7.79 8.27 16.12
CA LYS A 73 -9.06 8.68 16.71
C LYS A 73 -8.81 9.11 18.14
N LEU A 74 -9.15 10.37 18.44
CA LEU A 74 -9.14 10.88 19.81
C LEU A 74 -10.43 10.47 20.52
N ILE A 75 -10.30 9.94 21.73
CA ILE A 75 -11.41 9.60 22.61
C ILE A 75 -11.31 10.53 23.84
N PRO A 76 -12.32 11.37 24.12
CA PRO A 76 -12.29 12.26 25.28
C PRO A 76 -12.10 11.50 26.61
N GLY A 77 -11.23 12.00 27.48
CA GLY A 77 -10.94 11.38 28.78
C GLY A 77 -9.89 10.25 28.72
N GLU A 78 -9.61 9.72 27.54
CA GLU A 78 -8.58 8.71 27.34
C GLU A 78 -7.21 9.34 27.13
N ARG A 79 -6.18 8.78 27.77
CA ARG A 79 -4.78 9.16 27.54
C ARG A 79 -4.10 8.37 26.42
N LYS A 80 -4.70 7.25 26.01
CA LYS A 80 -4.17 6.36 24.97
C LYS A 80 -4.53 6.89 23.58
N GLU A 81 -3.68 6.58 22.60
CA GLU A 81 -4.02 6.77 21.19
C GLU A 81 -4.87 5.58 20.71
N TYR A 82 -5.93 5.88 19.95
CA TYR A 82 -6.76 4.88 19.29
C TYR A 82 -6.69 5.06 17.78
N PHE A 83 -6.94 3.99 17.05
CA PHE A 83 -6.79 3.95 15.60
C PHE A 83 -7.99 3.27 14.96
N VAL A 84 -8.32 3.73 13.75
CA VAL A 84 -9.36 3.16 12.88
C VAL A 84 -8.78 2.98 11.47
N ALA A 85 -9.17 1.93 10.76
CA ALA A 85 -8.79 1.76 9.36
C ALA A 85 -9.61 2.67 8.44
N GLU A 86 -9.03 3.06 7.30
CA GLU A 86 -9.80 3.56 6.16
C GLU A 86 -10.68 2.41 5.61
N LYS A 87 -11.99 2.65 5.50
CA LYS A 87 -12.97 1.64 5.09
C LYS A 87 -13.39 1.80 3.63
N ASP A 88 -13.10 2.95 3.00
CA ASP A 88 -13.29 3.14 1.57
C ASP A 88 -12.19 2.40 0.79
N MET A 89 -12.57 1.27 0.20
CA MET A 89 -11.64 0.42 -0.54
C MET A 89 -11.00 1.13 -1.75
N SER A 90 -11.68 2.13 -2.34
CA SER A 90 -11.10 2.94 -3.41
C SER A 90 -9.91 3.73 -2.88
N LYS A 91 -10.07 4.38 -1.71
CA LYS A 91 -8.98 5.10 -1.06
C LYS A 91 -7.86 4.17 -0.60
N VAL A 92 -8.19 3.01 -0.04
CA VAL A 92 -7.19 1.99 0.35
C VAL A 92 -6.30 1.62 -0.83
N VAL A 93 -6.88 1.30 -1.99
CA VAL A 93 -6.12 0.95 -3.20
C VAL A 93 -5.26 2.13 -3.66
N LYS A 94 -5.81 3.35 -3.73
CA LYS A 94 -5.07 4.56 -4.12
C LYS A 94 -3.88 4.81 -3.18
N SER A 95 -4.10 4.72 -1.88
CA SER A 95 -3.07 4.86 -0.84
C SER A 95 -1.91 3.87 -1.04
N ILE A 96 -2.22 2.60 -1.33
CA ILE A 96 -1.20 1.58 -1.60
C ILE A 96 -0.40 1.92 -2.87
N ILE A 97 -1.08 2.31 -3.96
CA ILE A 97 -0.41 2.68 -5.22
C ILE A 97 0.52 3.88 -4.99
N ILE A 98 0.04 4.94 -4.33
CA ILE A 98 0.83 6.14 -4.03
C ILE A 98 2.05 5.78 -3.19
N ALA A 99 1.87 5.01 -2.11
CA ALA A 99 2.95 4.60 -1.23
C ALA A 99 3.99 3.72 -1.95
N ARG A 100 3.56 2.83 -2.85
CA ARG A 100 4.46 1.99 -3.67
C ARG A 100 5.20 2.78 -4.73
N LYS A 101 4.49 3.61 -5.49
CA LYS A 101 5.09 4.48 -6.51
C LYS A 101 6.20 5.33 -5.91
N LYS A 102 5.93 5.99 -4.78
CA LYS A 102 6.92 6.82 -4.07
C LYS A 102 8.14 6.03 -3.56
N ARG A 103 7.93 4.81 -3.05
CA ARG A 103 9.01 4.01 -2.44
C ARG A 103 9.85 3.25 -3.46
N GLU A 104 9.25 2.79 -4.55
CA GLU A 104 9.88 1.84 -5.49
C GLU A 104 10.10 2.45 -6.89
N LEU A 105 9.05 3.02 -7.48
CA LEU A 105 9.09 3.48 -8.89
C LEU A 105 9.84 4.80 -9.05
N GLU A 106 9.55 5.80 -8.20
CA GLU A 106 10.20 7.11 -8.29
C GLU A 106 11.73 7.05 -8.10
N PRO A 107 12.30 6.30 -7.14
CA PRO A 107 13.75 6.13 -7.05
C PRO A 107 14.36 5.45 -8.28
N MET A 108 13.68 4.44 -8.84
CA MET A 108 14.12 3.76 -10.05
C MET A 108 14.14 4.74 -11.25
N LEU A 109 13.09 5.56 -11.41
CA LEU A 109 13.04 6.57 -12.48
C LEU A 109 14.21 7.56 -12.39
N ARG A 110 14.52 8.06 -11.18
CA ARG A 110 15.67 8.95 -10.96
C ARG A 110 16.99 8.29 -11.35
N LEU A 111 17.20 7.04 -10.94
CA LEU A 111 18.37 6.27 -11.32
C LEU A 111 18.47 6.10 -12.85
N LEU A 112 17.37 5.75 -13.51
CA LEU A 112 17.36 5.58 -14.96
C LEU A 112 17.65 6.89 -15.70
N ASP A 113 17.20 8.03 -15.16
CA ASP A 113 17.54 9.34 -15.70
C ASP A 113 19.04 9.63 -15.63
N GLU A 114 19.68 9.33 -14.49
CA GLU A 114 21.13 9.47 -14.32
C GLU A 114 21.90 8.57 -15.28
N LEU A 115 21.49 7.30 -15.41
CA LEU A 115 22.18 6.31 -16.25
C LEU A 115 22.05 6.58 -17.75
N THR A 116 21.02 7.31 -18.19
CA THR A 116 20.93 7.72 -19.62
C THR A 116 22.03 8.67 -20.07
N GLY A 117 22.73 9.33 -19.14
CA GLY A 117 23.82 10.27 -19.44
C GLY A 117 25.21 9.65 -19.58
N ILE A 118 25.36 8.33 -19.49
CA ILE A 118 26.68 7.68 -19.52
C ILE A 118 27.34 7.79 -20.90
N GLU A 119 28.55 8.35 -20.91
CA GLU A 119 29.42 8.49 -22.08
C GLU A 119 30.15 7.18 -22.42
N GLY A 120 30.56 7.04 -23.69
CA GLY A 120 31.26 5.86 -24.20
C GLY A 120 30.77 5.47 -25.59
N ASN A 121 31.68 5.10 -26.48
CA ASN A 121 31.36 4.87 -27.90
C ASN A 121 31.60 3.42 -28.36
N ASP A 122 32.07 2.55 -27.47
CA ASP A 122 32.18 1.12 -27.71
C ASP A 122 30.81 0.43 -27.79
N GLU A 123 30.81 -0.86 -28.14
CA GLU A 123 29.58 -1.64 -28.27
C GLU A 123 28.88 -1.83 -26.92
N ASP A 124 29.64 -2.01 -25.84
CA ASP A 124 29.10 -2.19 -24.48
C ASP A 124 28.30 -0.96 -24.03
N ALA A 125 28.83 0.25 -24.24
CA ALA A 125 28.14 1.50 -23.91
C ALA A 125 26.88 1.72 -24.75
N LYS A 126 26.88 1.28 -26.02
CA LYS A 126 25.69 1.36 -26.89
C LYS A 126 24.59 0.41 -26.41
N GLU A 127 24.94 -0.84 -26.11
CA GLU A 127 23.99 -1.85 -25.62
C GLU A 127 23.39 -1.42 -24.28
N PHE A 128 24.24 -1.01 -23.33
CA PHE A 128 23.80 -0.51 -22.03
C PHE A 128 22.80 0.65 -22.17
N ARG A 129 23.12 1.67 -22.99
CA ARG A 129 22.20 2.80 -23.22
C ARG A 129 20.89 2.36 -23.85
N SER A 130 20.91 1.38 -24.75
CA SER A 130 19.69 0.84 -25.35
C SER A 130 18.77 0.25 -24.28
N VAL A 131 19.31 -0.64 -23.43
CA VAL A 131 18.55 -1.28 -22.34
C VAL A 131 18.01 -0.26 -21.34
N VAL A 132 18.85 0.69 -20.89
CA VAL A 132 18.43 1.73 -19.94
C VAL A 132 17.35 2.63 -20.53
N LYS A 133 17.45 2.99 -21.81
CA LYS A 133 16.45 3.81 -22.50
C LYS A 133 15.09 3.10 -22.60
N ASP A 134 15.09 1.81 -22.92
CA ASP A 134 13.86 1.02 -22.99
C ASP A 134 13.23 0.86 -21.60
N LEU A 135 14.04 0.53 -20.59
CA LEU A 135 13.57 0.40 -19.22
C LEU A 135 12.99 1.73 -18.71
N LYS A 136 13.64 2.86 -19.01
CA LYS A 136 13.13 4.20 -18.72
C LYS A 136 11.78 4.45 -19.39
N LEU A 137 11.66 4.17 -20.70
CA LEU A 137 10.42 4.36 -21.44
C LEU A 137 9.25 3.59 -20.82
N TYR A 138 9.44 2.30 -20.51
CA TYR A 138 8.38 1.49 -19.91
C TYR A 138 8.05 1.90 -18.47
N SER A 139 9.07 2.29 -17.69
CA SER A 139 8.87 2.77 -16.33
C SER A 139 8.03 4.06 -16.29
N TYR A 140 8.32 5.02 -17.17
CA TYR A 140 7.52 6.26 -17.28
C TYR A 140 6.09 6.02 -17.79
N LYS A 141 5.90 5.04 -18.68
CA LYS A 141 4.55 4.61 -19.12
C LYS A 141 3.77 4.01 -17.97
N ALA A 142 4.39 3.11 -17.19
CA ALA A 142 3.77 2.53 -16.00
C ALA A 142 3.41 3.61 -14.97
N ASP A 143 4.32 4.56 -14.73
CA ASP A 143 4.11 5.70 -13.84
C ASP A 143 2.88 6.53 -14.23
N SER A 144 2.76 6.85 -15.52
CA SER A 144 1.63 7.58 -16.07
C SER A 144 0.31 6.81 -15.95
N ALA A 145 0.34 5.50 -16.15
CA ALA A 145 -0.84 4.65 -15.99
C ALA A 145 -1.30 4.58 -14.52
N LEU A 146 -0.37 4.47 -13.57
CA LEU A 146 -0.68 4.51 -12.14
C LEU A 146 -1.27 5.87 -11.74
N ASP A 147 -0.75 6.97 -12.26
CA ASP A 147 -1.31 8.31 -12.03
C ASP A 147 -2.72 8.46 -12.57
N ALA A 148 -3.01 7.89 -13.74
CA ALA A 148 -4.36 7.84 -14.27
C ALA A 148 -5.28 7.08 -13.31
N LEU A 149 -4.88 5.89 -12.84
CA LEU A 149 -5.67 5.10 -11.88
C LEU A 149 -5.94 5.84 -10.57
N ILE A 150 -4.97 6.59 -10.05
CA ILE A 150 -5.15 7.40 -8.83
C ILE A 150 -6.19 8.51 -9.06
N LYS A 151 -6.17 9.15 -10.25
CA LYS A 151 -7.05 10.26 -10.62
C LYS A 151 -8.47 9.82 -10.96
N VAL A 152 -8.70 8.55 -11.32
CA VAL A 152 -10.05 8.07 -11.61
C VAL A 152 -10.90 8.10 -10.34
N ASP A 153 -11.97 8.89 -10.35
CA ASP A 153 -13.03 8.79 -9.35
C ASP A 153 -13.78 7.47 -9.53
N SER A 154 -14.08 6.81 -8.40
CA SER A 154 -14.72 5.48 -8.35
C SER A 154 -16.03 5.42 -9.15
N ASN A 155 -16.73 6.54 -9.33
CA ASN A 155 -17.97 6.62 -10.10
C ASN A 155 -17.76 6.49 -11.63
N TRP A 156 -16.58 6.79 -12.17
CA TRP A 156 -16.33 6.76 -13.62
C TRP A 156 -15.79 5.41 -14.12
N PHE A 157 -14.92 4.73 -13.34
CA PHE A 157 -14.45 3.39 -13.72
C PHE A 157 -15.57 2.36 -13.65
N PHE A 158 -16.39 2.39 -12.61
CA PHE A 158 -17.50 1.46 -12.46
C PHE A 158 -18.55 1.63 -13.57
N SER A 159 -18.80 2.86 -14.04
CA SER A 159 -19.71 3.12 -15.16
C SER A 159 -19.14 2.70 -16.52
N THR A 160 -17.82 2.81 -16.72
CA THR A 160 -17.15 2.36 -17.95
C THR A 160 -16.97 0.83 -18.01
N PHE A 161 -16.74 0.19 -16.87
CA PHE A 161 -16.68 -1.27 -16.79
C PHE A 161 -18.07 -1.92 -16.90
N LEU A 162 -19.11 -1.33 -16.29
CA LEU A 162 -20.50 -1.79 -16.44
C LEU A 162 -21.05 -1.55 -17.86
N SER A 163 -20.63 -0.49 -18.56
CA SER A 163 -21.06 -0.25 -19.93
C SER A 163 -20.43 -1.21 -20.95
N MET A 164 -19.31 -1.84 -20.62
CA MET A 164 -18.68 -2.89 -21.43
C MET A 164 -19.25 -4.30 -21.17
N ILE A 165 -20.08 -4.49 -20.14
CA ILE A 165 -20.73 -5.77 -19.79
C ILE A 165 -22.19 -5.83 -20.29
N LYS A 166 -22.60 -4.87 -21.12
CA LYS A 166 -23.90 -4.89 -21.82
C LYS A 166 -23.75 -5.12 -23.32
#